data_AF-A0A2M7XME4-F1
#
_entry.id   AF-A0A2M7XME4-F1
#
_cell.length_a   1.000
_cell.length_b   1.000
_cell.length_c   1.000
_cell.angle_alpha   90.00
_cell.angle_beta   90.00
_cell.angle_gamma   90.00
#
_symmetry.space_group_name_H-M   'P 1'
#
loop_
_entity.id
_entity.type
_entity.pdbx_description
1 polymer ?
#
loop_
_entity_poly.entity_id
_entity_poly.type
_entity_poly.pdbx_seq_one_letter_code
_entity_poly.pdbx_strand_id
1 'polypeptide(L)'
;MNERSKMDKRQLWQSQNFLKNPEFVATLIDKTNINPFDTIVEIGPGKGIITRQLSKRAARVIAVEYDHELASRLKDELKNEHNIEIIKADFLRWNLPREQYKVFSNIPFNMTADIINKLLNGNNPPVATYIIMQDRAAERFMGSPVSKNSQMSILLQPFFEMGIVTRINRVYYYPVPNVNTVLAKFTRREKPLIEKGFSRLYRDFVVYGFNQWKPTILDSFSKIFTNKQMGIMNRKLKLEGEKPSELSLNQWLGMFDTFIKNVPDERKKLVWGSETKLKSQQARLQKQHRTRK
;
A
#
# COMPACT_ATOMS: atom_id res chain seq x y z
N MET A 1 4.12 -20.65 27.41
CA MET A 1 3.90 -20.25 26.00
C MET A 1 2.40 -20.31 25.72
N ASN A 2 1.71 -19.17 25.63
CA ASN A 2 0.24 -19.07 25.68
C ASN A 2 -0.45 -19.77 24.49
N GLU A 3 -1.49 -20.57 24.75
CA GLU A 3 -2.25 -21.32 23.73
C GLU A 3 -2.85 -20.42 22.63
N ARG A 4 -3.24 -19.18 22.97
CA ARG A 4 -3.66 -18.16 21.99
C ARG A 4 -2.58 -17.84 20.95
N SER A 5 -1.29 -17.81 21.34
CA SER A 5 -0.20 -17.55 20.40
C SER A 5 0.08 -18.74 19.48
N LYS A 6 -0.12 -19.98 19.96
CA LYS A 6 -0.03 -21.19 19.13
C LYS A 6 -1.18 -21.28 18.12
N MET A 7 -2.38 -20.82 18.50
CA MET A 7 -3.57 -20.82 17.64
C MET A 7 -3.49 -19.75 16.53
N ASP A 8 -3.02 -18.53 16.85
CA ASP A 8 -2.72 -17.48 15.85
C ASP A 8 -1.61 -17.93 14.88
N LYS A 9 -0.53 -18.54 15.38
CA LYS A 9 0.56 -19.07 14.53
C LYS A 9 0.07 -20.16 13.56
N ARG A 10 -0.77 -21.10 14.02
CA ARG A 10 -1.33 -22.17 13.15
C ARG A 10 -2.28 -21.61 12.08
N GLN A 11 -3.11 -20.63 12.40
CA GLN A 11 -3.98 -19.98 11.41
C GLN A 11 -3.19 -19.16 10.39
N LEU A 12 -2.16 -18.43 10.82
CA LEU A 12 -1.26 -17.69 9.93
C LEU A 12 -0.52 -18.62 8.98
N TRP A 13 0.04 -19.73 9.48
CA TRP A 13 0.78 -20.69 8.67
C TRP A 13 -0.11 -21.45 7.67
N GLN A 14 -1.36 -21.78 8.04
CA GLN A 14 -2.34 -22.40 7.13
C GLN A 14 -2.86 -21.44 6.04
N SER A 15 -2.72 -20.13 6.24
CA SER A 15 -3.21 -19.10 5.30
C SER A 15 -2.15 -18.61 4.30
N GLN A 16 -0.89 -19.06 4.43
CA GLN A 16 0.22 -18.49 3.65
C GLN A 16 0.61 -19.40 2.47
N ASN A 17 0.61 -18.83 1.26
CA ASN A 17 1.07 -19.50 0.06
C ASN A 17 2.56 -19.19 -0.17
N PHE A 18 3.43 -20.20 -0.09
CA PHE A 18 4.87 -20.01 -0.28
C PHE A 18 5.27 -20.24 -1.73
N LEU A 19 6.13 -19.39 -2.28
CA LEU A 19 6.82 -19.71 -3.53
C LEU A 19 7.73 -20.92 -3.31
N LYS A 20 7.78 -21.85 -4.26
CA LYS A 20 8.55 -23.10 -4.12
C LYS A 20 9.73 -23.25 -5.09
N ASN A 21 9.90 -22.32 -6.03
CA ASN A 21 10.91 -22.41 -7.08
C ASN A 21 11.84 -21.18 -7.02
N PRO A 22 13.12 -21.34 -6.60
CA PRO A 22 14.09 -20.25 -6.51
C PRO A 22 14.43 -19.59 -7.85
N GLU A 23 14.48 -20.34 -8.94
CA GLU A 23 14.75 -19.84 -10.29
C GLU A 23 13.62 -18.92 -10.75
N PHE A 24 12.37 -19.29 -10.48
CA PHE A 24 11.22 -18.44 -10.74
C PHE A 24 11.31 -17.13 -9.94
N VAL A 25 11.69 -17.19 -8.67
CA VAL A 25 11.91 -15.99 -7.86
C VAL A 25 13.00 -15.11 -8.46
N ALA A 26 14.11 -15.71 -8.92
CA ALA A 26 15.15 -14.99 -9.64
C ALA A 26 14.57 -14.24 -10.85
N THR A 27 13.76 -14.90 -11.68
CA THR A 27 13.10 -14.25 -12.84
C THR A 27 12.16 -13.10 -12.44
N LEU A 28 11.54 -13.16 -11.26
CA LEU A 28 10.69 -12.07 -10.77
C LEU A 28 11.54 -10.87 -10.35
N ILE A 29 12.66 -11.10 -9.67
CA ILE A 29 13.58 -10.04 -9.26
C ILE A 29 14.23 -9.40 -10.49
N ASP A 30 14.56 -10.18 -11.52
CA ASP A 30 15.16 -9.66 -12.77
C ASP A 30 14.20 -8.73 -13.55
N LYS A 31 12.89 -8.77 -13.28
CA LYS A 31 11.88 -7.83 -13.82
C LYS A 31 11.77 -6.53 -13.01
N THR A 32 12.57 -6.37 -11.97
CA THR A 32 12.59 -5.17 -11.12
C THR A 32 13.79 -4.28 -11.44
N ASN A 33 13.86 -3.11 -10.81
CA ASN A 33 15.04 -2.25 -10.88
C ASN A 33 15.98 -2.45 -9.69
N ILE A 34 15.89 -3.60 -9.00
CA ILE A 34 16.78 -3.95 -7.89
C ILE A 34 18.20 -4.12 -8.44
N ASN A 35 19.17 -3.50 -7.77
CA ASN A 35 20.57 -3.47 -8.17
C ASN A 35 21.51 -3.68 -6.96
N PRO A 36 22.81 -3.95 -7.21
CA PRO A 36 23.77 -4.29 -6.16
C PRO A 36 24.04 -3.22 -5.10
N PHE A 37 23.53 -1.99 -5.26
CA PHE A 37 23.67 -0.91 -4.27
C PHE A 37 22.43 -0.74 -3.39
N ASP A 38 21.35 -1.47 -3.67
CA ASP A 38 20.10 -1.30 -2.93
C ASP A 38 20.13 -1.99 -1.56
N THR A 39 19.47 -1.36 -0.60
CA THR A 39 18.98 -2.03 0.61
C THR A 39 17.54 -2.49 0.37
N ILE A 40 17.27 -3.78 0.56
CA ILE A 40 15.95 -4.38 0.36
C ILE A 40 15.36 -4.81 1.69
N VAL A 41 14.10 -4.44 1.94
CA VAL A 41 13.30 -4.99 3.03
C VAL A 41 12.41 -6.10 2.48
N GLU A 42 12.52 -7.28 3.08
CA GLU A 42 11.65 -8.43 2.84
C GLU A 42 10.73 -8.66 4.04
N ILE A 43 9.45 -8.89 3.78
CA ILE A 43 8.39 -9.04 4.78
C ILE A 43 7.96 -10.51 4.78
N GLY A 44 8.17 -11.19 5.91
CA GLY A 44 7.79 -12.60 6.08
C GLY A 44 8.62 -13.53 5.18
N PRO A 45 9.95 -13.60 5.35
CA PRO A 45 10.82 -14.43 4.51
C PRO A 45 10.50 -15.93 4.56
N GLY A 46 9.85 -16.42 5.63
CA GLY A 46 9.49 -17.82 5.77
C GLY A 46 10.71 -18.74 5.74
N LYS A 47 10.85 -19.54 4.66
CA LYS A 47 12.00 -20.44 4.44
C LYS A 47 13.18 -19.77 3.73
N GLY A 48 13.08 -18.48 3.39
CA GLY A 48 14.18 -17.71 2.82
C GLY A 48 14.41 -17.89 1.31
N ILE A 49 13.45 -18.44 0.56
CA ILE A 49 13.59 -18.61 -0.90
C ILE A 49 13.79 -17.26 -1.60
N ILE A 50 13.05 -16.23 -1.17
CA ILE A 50 13.19 -14.86 -1.69
C ILE A 50 14.47 -14.22 -1.13
N THR A 51 14.70 -14.32 0.19
CA THR A 51 15.90 -13.79 0.86
C THR A 51 17.20 -14.17 0.15
N ARG A 52 17.37 -15.47 -0.16
CA ARG A 52 18.57 -16.00 -0.84
C ARG A 52 18.74 -15.52 -2.27
N GLN A 53 17.66 -15.15 -2.95
CA GLN A 53 17.73 -14.63 -4.32
C GLN A 53 17.95 -13.11 -4.35
N LEU A 54 17.45 -12.41 -3.34
CA LEU A 54 17.73 -10.99 -3.12
C LEU A 54 19.18 -10.75 -2.71
N SER A 55 19.75 -11.60 -1.85
CA SER A 55 21.15 -11.44 -1.39
C SER A 55 22.18 -11.51 -2.53
N LYS A 56 21.84 -12.20 -3.63
CA LYS A 56 22.68 -12.26 -4.84
C LYS A 56 22.67 -10.98 -5.68
N ARG A 57 21.72 -10.07 -5.44
CA ARG A 57 21.42 -8.92 -6.32
C ARG A 57 21.46 -7.56 -5.61
N ALA A 58 21.50 -7.55 -4.29
CA ALA A 58 21.40 -6.34 -3.47
C ALA A 58 22.57 -6.22 -2.49
N ALA A 59 22.88 -4.98 -2.11
CA ALA A 59 23.94 -4.67 -1.14
C ALA A 59 23.58 -5.16 0.26
N ARG A 60 22.29 -5.09 0.63
CA ARG A 60 21.80 -5.51 1.94
C ARG A 60 20.36 -5.99 1.85
N VAL A 61 20.04 -7.09 2.53
CA VAL A 61 18.69 -7.63 2.67
C VAL A 61 18.30 -7.64 4.14
N ILE A 62 17.25 -6.91 4.50
CA ILE A 62 16.66 -6.88 5.84
C ILE A 62 15.37 -7.68 5.79
N ALA A 63 15.38 -8.90 6.33
CA ALA A 63 14.24 -9.80 6.33
C ALA A 63 13.54 -9.78 7.70
N VAL A 64 12.30 -9.30 7.73
CA VAL A 64 11.51 -9.15 8.95
C VAL A 64 10.52 -10.29 9.07
N GLU A 65 10.72 -11.16 10.06
CA GLU A 65 9.93 -12.37 10.29
C GLU A 65 9.21 -12.30 11.64
N TYR A 66 7.91 -12.57 11.62
CA TYR A 66 7.06 -12.60 12.81
C TYR A 66 7.22 -13.92 13.57
N ASP A 67 7.36 -15.05 12.86
CA ASP A 67 7.57 -16.33 13.52
C ASP A 67 9.01 -16.48 14.01
N HIS A 68 9.18 -16.34 15.33
CA HIS A 68 10.47 -16.49 16.00
C HIS A 68 11.21 -17.80 15.70
N GLU A 69 10.51 -18.92 15.47
CA GLU A 69 11.15 -20.21 15.16
C GLU A 69 11.71 -20.20 13.72
N LEU A 70 10.89 -19.74 12.76
CA LEU A 70 11.33 -19.57 11.36
C LEU A 70 12.52 -18.61 11.27
N ALA A 71 12.43 -17.48 11.96
CA ALA A 71 13.47 -16.47 11.99
C ALA A 71 14.79 -16.99 12.60
N SER A 72 14.71 -17.78 13.67
CA SER A 72 15.91 -18.36 14.31
C SER A 72 16.59 -19.35 13.37
N ARG A 73 15.82 -20.29 12.81
CA ARG A 73 16.34 -21.26 11.84
C ARG A 73 16.94 -20.57 10.63
N LEU A 74 16.24 -19.59 10.05
CA LEU A 74 16.72 -18.87 8.88
C LEU A 74 18.02 -18.11 9.18
N LYS A 75 18.13 -17.52 10.37
CA LYS A 75 19.37 -16.87 10.84
C LYS A 75 20.53 -17.87 10.95
N ASP A 76 20.28 -19.07 11.47
CA ASP A 76 21.32 -20.10 11.59
C ASP A 76 21.74 -20.65 10.21
N GLU A 77 20.78 -20.87 9.31
CA GLU A 77 21.03 -21.32 7.93
C GLU A 77 21.78 -20.29 7.07
N LEU A 78 21.62 -19.00 7.35
CA LEU A 78 22.21 -17.89 6.60
C LEU A 78 23.34 -17.19 7.34
N LYS A 79 23.88 -17.79 8.41
CA LYS A 79 24.89 -17.15 9.27
C LYS A 79 26.19 -16.74 8.55
N ASN A 80 26.48 -17.36 7.40
CA ASN A 80 27.66 -17.08 6.59
C ASN A 80 27.40 -16.01 5.49
N GLU A 81 26.15 -15.56 5.33
CA GLU A 81 25.78 -14.53 4.34
C GLU A 81 25.89 -13.15 4.99
N HIS A 82 26.94 -12.40 4.65
CA HIS A 82 27.27 -11.14 5.33
C HIS A 82 26.32 -9.97 5.02
N ASN A 83 25.56 -10.05 3.92
CA ASN A 83 24.64 -9.00 3.50
C ASN A 83 23.18 -9.25 3.90
N ILE A 84 22.90 -10.26 4.74
CA ILE A 84 21.55 -10.59 5.18
C ILE A 84 21.39 -10.30 6.68
N GLU A 85 20.36 -9.53 7.02
CA GLU A 85 19.94 -9.25 8.38
C GLU A 85 18.56 -9.85 8.63
N ILE A 86 18.46 -10.81 9.55
CA ILE A 86 17.19 -11.42 9.96
C ILE A 86 16.69 -10.76 11.24
N ILE A 87 15.54 -10.09 11.16
CA ILE A 87 14.89 -9.38 12.27
C ILE A 87 13.66 -10.16 12.74
N LYS A 88 13.64 -10.47 14.04
CA LYS A 88 12.51 -11.11 14.73
C LYS A 88 11.52 -10.04 15.20
N ALA A 89 10.53 -9.69 14.37
CA ALA A 89 9.57 -8.65 14.73
C ALA A 89 8.25 -8.76 13.95
N ASP A 90 7.19 -8.20 14.53
CA ASP A 90 5.97 -7.86 13.79
C ASP A 90 6.28 -6.71 12.82
N PHE A 91 6.22 -6.98 11.51
CA PHE A 91 6.46 -5.97 10.49
C PHE A 91 5.56 -4.73 10.67
N LEU A 92 4.30 -4.88 11.13
CA LEU A 92 3.40 -3.74 11.35
C LEU A 92 3.84 -2.83 12.50
N ARG A 93 4.68 -3.33 13.42
CA ARG A 93 5.21 -2.57 14.56
C ARG A 93 6.70 -2.20 14.42
N TRP A 94 7.43 -2.88 13.55
CA TRP A 94 8.85 -2.64 13.32
C TRP A 94 9.13 -1.29 12.66
N ASN A 95 10.18 -0.58 13.06
CA ASN A 95 10.52 0.71 12.47
C ASN A 95 11.15 0.52 11.09
N LEU A 96 10.58 1.16 10.06
CA LEU A 96 11.12 1.15 8.71
C LEU A 96 12.52 1.82 8.68
N PRO A 97 13.41 1.43 7.76
CA PRO A 97 14.73 2.04 7.64
C PRO A 97 14.65 3.56 7.49
N ARG A 98 15.66 4.27 7.99
CA ARG A 98 15.79 5.72 7.80
C ARG A 98 16.48 6.06 6.48
N GLU A 99 17.41 5.22 6.02
CA GLU A 99 18.00 5.33 4.68
C GLU A 99 17.00 5.02 3.56
N GLN A 100 17.43 5.23 2.31
CA GLN A 100 16.66 4.77 1.16
C GLN A 100 16.69 3.25 1.07
N TYR A 101 15.52 2.67 0.78
CA TYR A 101 15.37 1.23 0.63
C TYR A 101 14.29 0.92 -0.41
N LYS A 102 14.30 -0.33 -0.88
CA LYS A 102 13.22 -0.92 -1.67
C LYS A 102 12.60 -2.07 -0.90
N VAL A 103 11.44 -2.54 -1.35
CA VAL A 103 10.75 -3.70 -0.77
C VAL A 103 10.57 -4.75 -1.84
N PHE A 104 10.84 -6.02 -1.52
CA PHE A 104 10.46 -7.16 -2.35
C PHE A 104 9.94 -8.29 -1.47
N SER A 105 8.65 -8.63 -1.58
CA SER A 105 8.01 -9.56 -0.63
C SER A 105 6.85 -10.34 -1.22
N ASN A 106 6.67 -11.58 -0.75
CA ASN A 106 5.42 -12.33 -0.87
C ASN A 106 4.64 -12.26 0.44
N ILE A 107 3.68 -11.33 0.53
CA ILE A 107 3.03 -11.00 1.80
C ILE A 107 1.76 -11.84 2.03
N PRO A 108 1.37 -12.08 3.30
CA PRO A 108 0.07 -12.66 3.62
C PRO A 108 -1.08 -11.79 3.08
N PHE A 109 -1.99 -12.38 2.31
CA PHE A 109 -3.02 -11.61 1.59
C PHE A 109 -3.99 -10.87 2.51
N ASN A 110 -4.27 -11.41 3.70
CA ASN A 110 -5.12 -10.79 4.73
C ASN A 110 -4.50 -9.52 5.33
N MET A 111 -3.19 -9.29 5.19
CA MET A 111 -2.48 -8.13 5.74
C MET A 111 -2.09 -7.11 4.67
N THR A 112 -2.48 -7.32 3.41
CA THR A 112 -2.09 -6.47 2.27
C THR A 112 -2.35 -4.99 2.52
N ALA A 113 -3.53 -4.64 3.04
CA ALA A 113 -3.91 -3.25 3.28
C ALA A 113 -3.06 -2.58 4.35
N ASP A 114 -2.83 -3.26 5.48
CA ASP A 114 -2.04 -2.70 6.59
C ASP A 114 -0.56 -2.55 6.20
N ILE A 115 -0.01 -3.53 5.47
CA ILE A 115 1.36 -3.49 4.96
C ILE A 115 1.55 -2.33 3.98
N ILE A 116 0.66 -2.20 2.98
CA ILE A 116 0.73 -1.11 2.00
C ILE A 116 0.55 0.25 2.68
N ASN A 117 -0.38 0.37 3.63
CA ASN A 117 -0.61 1.60 4.37
C ASN A 117 0.64 2.00 5.18
N LYS A 118 1.26 1.03 5.87
CA LYS A 118 2.51 1.26 6.60
C LYS A 118 3.65 1.70 5.69
N LEU A 119 3.82 1.04 4.55
CA LEU A 119 4.90 1.32 3.61
C LEU A 119 4.73 2.68 2.93
N LEU A 120 3.55 2.97 2.41
CA LEU A 120 3.36 4.08 1.46
C LEU A 120 2.84 5.37 2.11
N ASN A 121 2.22 5.29 3.29
CA ASN A 121 1.76 6.47 4.03
C ASN A 121 2.65 6.80 5.26
N GLY A 122 3.80 6.14 5.39
CA GLY A 122 4.79 6.42 6.44
C GLY A 122 5.65 7.65 6.16
N ASN A 123 6.54 7.99 7.10
CA ASN A 123 7.42 9.16 7.01
C ASN A 123 8.57 8.99 6.00
N ASN A 124 9.05 7.75 5.80
CA ASN A 124 10.07 7.41 4.83
C ASN A 124 9.57 6.26 3.94
N PRO A 125 8.72 6.56 2.94
CA PRO A 125 8.24 5.52 2.04
C PRO A 125 9.38 4.96 1.18
N PRO A 126 9.35 3.66 0.81
CA PRO A 126 10.35 3.03 -0.05
C PRO A 126 10.47 3.72 -1.41
N VAL A 127 11.66 3.68 -2.00
CA VAL A 127 11.89 4.16 -3.37
C VAL A 127 11.07 3.34 -4.38
N ALA A 128 11.08 2.02 -4.21
CA ALA A 128 10.25 1.10 -4.97
C ALA A 128 9.78 -0.05 -4.07
N THR A 129 8.56 -0.52 -4.30
CA THR A 129 7.95 -1.65 -3.60
C THR A 129 7.45 -2.65 -4.62
N TYR A 130 7.91 -3.88 -4.51
CA TYR A 130 7.53 -5.02 -5.32
C TYR A 130 6.87 -6.06 -4.42
N ILE A 131 5.56 -6.21 -4.53
CA ILE A 131 4.80 -7.08 -3.63
C ILE A 131 3.96 -8.05 -4.45
N ILE A 132 4.08 -9.33 -4.11
CA ILE A 132 3.16 -10.34 -4.58
C ILE A 132 1.88 -10.24 -3.77
N MET A 133 0.77 -9.99 -4.45
CA MET A 133 -0.55 -9.84 -3.84
C MET A 133 -1.65 -10.37 -4.76
N GLN A 134 -2.88 -10.41 -4.26
CA GLN A 134 -4.05 -10.77 -5.05
C GLN A 134 -4.28 -9.77 -6.19
N ASP A 135 -4.64 -10.25 -7.38
CA ASP A 135 -4.90 -9.42 -8.57
C ASP A 135 -5.96 -8.33 -8.28
N ARG A 136 -7.08 -8.71 -7.64
CA ARG A 136 -8.15 -7.78 -7.23
C ARG A 136 -7.69 -6.74 -6.21
N ALA A 137 -6.76 -7.09 -5.33
CA ALA A 137 -6.20 -6.14 -4.38
C ALA A 137 -5.33 -5.12 -5.11
N ALA A 138 -4.49 -5.57 -6.04
CA ALA A 138 -3.67 -4.70 -6.89
C ALA A 138 -4.55 -3.74 -7.71
N GLU A 139 -5.58 -4.23 -8.38
CA GLU A 139 -6.57 -3.41 -9.12
C GLU A 139 -7.15 -2.30 -8.24
N ARG A 140 -7.52 -2.61 -6.99
CA ARG A 140 -8.09 -1.65 -6.04
C ARG A 140 -7.10 -0.57 -5.60
N PHE A 141 -5.82 -0.90 -5.41
CA PHE A 141 -4.79 0.11 -5.08
C PHE A 141 -4.41 0.97 -6.28
N MET A 142 -4.45 0.40 -7.48
CA MET A 142 -4.11 1.12 -8.72
C MET A 142 -5.27 1.99 -9.21
N GLY A 143 -6.51 1.65 -8.84
CA GLY A 143 -7.71 2.31 -9.36
C GLY A 143 -8.01 1.90 -10.80
N SER A 144 -7.86 0.59 -11.10
CA SER A 144 -8.07 0.03 -12.43
C SER A 144 -9.30 -0.88 -12.45
N PRO A 145 -10.24 -0.71 -13.39
CA PRO A 145 -10.34 0.40 -14.36
C PRO A 145 -10.59 1.75 -13.66
N VAL A 146 -10.32 2.86 -14.35
CA VAL A 146 -10.47 4.24 -13.82
C VAL A 146 -11.86 4.51 -13.23
N SER A 147 -12.90 3.83 -13.73
CA SER A 147 -14.27 3.90 -13.21
C SER A 147 -14.49 3.22 -11.85
N LYS A 148 -13.44 2.66 -11.25
CA LYS A 148 -13.46 1.96 -9.95
C LYS A 148 -12.32 2.41 -9.05
N ASN A 149 -11.97 3.70 -9.09
CA ASN A 149 -11.01 4.28 -8.16
C ASN A 149 -11.47 4.06 -6.72
N SER A 150 -10.53 3.63 -5.87
CA SER A 150 -10.76 3.59 -4.44
C SER A 150 -10.24 4.88 -3.81
N GLN A 151 -10.72 5.23 -2.62
CA GLN A 151 -10.15 6.35 -1.86
C GLN A 151 -8.63 6.19 -1.71
N MET A 152 -8.14 4.96 -1.52
CA MET A 152 -6.71 4.70 -1.38
C MET A 152 -5.94 4.90 -2.69
N SER A 153 -6.49 4.52 -3.85
CA SER A 153 -5.80 4.74 -5.13
C SER A 153 -5.57 6.23 -5.39
N ILE A 154 -6.61 7.05 -5.21
CA ILE A 154 -6.52 8.52 -5.39
C ILE A 154 -5.57 9.18 -4.39
N LEU A 155 -5.48 8.65 -3.16
CA LEU A 155 -4.52 9.14 -2.16
C LEU A 155 -3.06 8.83 -2.53
N LEU A 156 -2.80 7.71 -3.21
CA LEU A 156 -1.45 7.23 -3.52
C LEU A 156 -0.91 7.72 -4.86
N GLN A 157 -1.76 7.80 -5.90
CA GLN A 157 -1.37 8.14 -7.28
C GLN A 157 -0.55 9.44 -7.45
N PRO A 158 -0.77 10.52 -6.67
CA PRO A 158 0.08 11.71 -6.75
C PRO A 158 1.52 11.51 -6.29
N PHE A 159 1.77 10.50 -5.46
CA PHE A 159 3.07 10.25 -4.84
C PHE A 159 3.75 9.01 -5.41
N PHE A 160 3.00 8.09 -6.00
CA PHE A 160 3.51 6.83 -6.53
C PHE A 160 3.02 6.54 -7.94
N GLU A 161 3.91 5.98 -8.76
CA GLU A 161 3.57 5.26 -9.97
C GLU A 161 3.31 3.80 -9.63
N MET A 162 2.14 3.30 -10.01
CA MET A 162 1.67 1.97 -9.62
C MET A 162 1.33 1.14 -10.85
N GLY A 163 1.66 -0.14 -10.83
CA GLY A 163 1.38 -1.04 -11.96
C GLY A 163 1.62 -2.51 -11.65
N ILE A 164 1.17 -3.37 -12.55
CA ILE A 164 1.42 -4.81 -12.49
C ILE A 164 2.66 -5.11 -13.33
N VAL A 165 3.69 -5.68 -12.71
CA VAL A 165 4.91 -6.13 -13.39
C VAL A 165 4.63 -7.40 -14.18
N THR A 166 3.99 -8.37 -13.54
CA THR A 166 3.62 -9.65 -14.16
C THR A 166 2.52 -10.34 -13.35
N ARG A 167 1.69 -11.13 -14.04
CA ARG A 167 0.83 -12.12 -13.37
C ARG A 167 1.67 -13.34 -13.00
N ILE A 168 1.32 -14.02 -11.90
CA ILE A 168 2.04 -15.20 -11.40
C ILE A 168 1.13 -16.41 -11.46
N ASN A 169 1.61 -17.48 -12.12
CA ASN A 169 0.87 -18.74 -12.18
C ASN A 169 0.87 -19.42 -10.80
N ARG A 170 -0.30 -19.90 -10.38
CA ARG A 170 -0.51 -20.59 -9.10
C ARG A 170 0.36 -21.85 -8.92
N VAL A 171 0.87 -22.43 -10.01
CA VAL A 171 1.77 -23.61 -9.99
C VAL A 171 3.06 -23.35 -9.22
N TYR A 172 3.50 -22.09 -9.10
CA TYR A 172 4.73 -21.72 -8.39
C TYR A 172 4.59 -21.68 -6.87
N TYR A 173 3.40 -21.95 -6.34
CA TYR A 173 3.12 -21.92 -4.90
C TYR A 173 2.95 -23.31 -4.29
N TYR A 174 3.11 -23.36 -2.96
CA TYR A 174 2.65 -24.42 -2.09
C TYR A 174 2.25 -23.84 -0.70
N PRO A 175 1.04 -24.14 -0.18
CA PRO A 175 -0.10 -24.69 -0.91
C PRO A 175 -0.50 -23.78 -2.09
N VAL A 176 -1.27 -24.32 -3.04
CA VAL A 176 -1.73 -23.55 -4.22
C VAL A 176 -2.79 -22.52 -3.77
N PRO A 177 -2.67 -21.23 -4.14
CA PRO A 177 -3.68 -20.23 -3.80
C PRO A 177 -4.97 -20.45 -4.60
N ASN A 178 -6.11 -20.14 -3.98
CA ASN A 178 -7.43 -20.15 -4.62
C ASN A 178 -7.73 -18.86 -5.41
N VAL A 179 -6.74 -17.98 -5.55
CA VAL A 179 -6.86 -16.63 -6.12
C VAL A 179 -5.74 -16.37 -7.10
N ASN A 180 -5.99 -15.50 -8.07
CA ASN A 180 -4.96 -15.01 -8.97
C ASN A 180 -4.04 -14.05 -8.23
N THR A 181 -2.74 -14.15 -8.52
CA THR A 181 -1.70 -13.33 -7.89
C THR A 181 -0.89 -12.59 -8.94
N VAL A 182 -0.39 -11.43 -8.56
CA VAL A 182 0.41 -10.55 -9.40
C VAL A 182 1.60 -10.02 -8.62
N LEU A 183 2.71 -9.77 -9.30
CA LEU A 183 3.77 -8.91 -8.79
C LEU A 183 3.38 -7.46 -9.07
N ALA A 184 2.91 -6.76 -8.04
CA ALA A 184 2.58 -5.34 -8.11
C ALA A 184 3.81 -4.48 -7.81
N LYS A 185 3.93 -3.34 -8.48
CA LYS A 185 4.97 -2.33 -8.29
C LYS A 185 4.35 -1.02 -7.83
N PHE A 186 4.99 -0.39 -6.85
CA PHE A 186 4.74 0.98 -6.40
C PHE A 186 6.09 1.72 -6.40
N THR A 187 6.24 2.74 -7.24
CA THR A 187 7.47 3.52 -7.38
C THR A 187 7.22 4.91 -6.86
N ARG A 188 7.99 5.37 -5.88
CA ARG A 188 7.88 6.74 -5.40
C ARG A 188 8.26 7.70 -6.53
N ARG A 189 7.42 8.68 -6.82
CA ARG A 189 7.72 9.72 -7.81
C ARG A 189 8.84 10.60 -7.28
N GLU A 190 9.83 10.89 -8.12
CA GLU A 190 10.87 11.88 -7.80
C GLU A 190 10.26 13.27 -7.63
N LYS A 191 9.34 13.63 -8.54
CA LYS A 191 8.52 14.83 -8.45
C LYS A 191 7.05 14.43 -8.21
N PRO A 192 6.55 14.56 -6.97
CA PRO A 192 5.14 14.28 -6.70
C PRO A 192 4.23 15.27 -7.45
N LEU A 193 3.03 14.83 -7.80
CA LEU A 193 2.03 15.65 -8.51
C LEU A 193 1.36 16.69 -7.58
N ILE A 194 1.54 16.52 -6.28
CA ILE A 194 1.11 17.46 -5.23
C ILE A 194 2.36 17.91 -4.48
N GLU A 195 2.51 19.22 -4.31
CA GLU A 195 3.62 19.78 -3.56
C GLU A 195 3.60 19.31 -2.10
N LYS A 196 4.80 19.18 -1.50
CA LYS A 196 4.96 18.69 -0.13
C LYS A 196 4.15 19.48 0.89
N GLY A 197 4.06 20.81 0.73
CA GLY A 197 3.27 21.69 1.60
C GLY A 197 1.77 21.42 1.57
N PHE A 198 1.24 20.94 0.44
CA PHE A 198 -0.19 20.65 0.27
C PHE A 198 -0.55 19.17 0.49
N SER A 199 0.43 18.31 0.74
CA SER A 199 0.22 16.85 0.80
C SER A 199 -0.82 16.45 1.85
N ARG A 200 -0.76 17.01 3.07
CA ARG A 200 -1.76 16.72 4.11
C ARG A 200 -3.15 17.22 3.72
N LEU A 201 -3.22 18.42 3.15
CA LEU A 201 -4.48 19.04 2.76
C LEU A 201 -5.14 18.30 1.60
N TYR A 202 -4.36 17.80 0.63
CA TYR A 202 -4.84 16.94 -0.44
C TYR A 202 -5.47 15.66 0.11
N ARG A 203 -4.82 15.01 1.07
CA ARG A 203 -5.36 13.79 1.68
C ARG A 203 -6.67 14.04 2.40
N ASP A 204 -6.74 15.13 3.16
CA ASP A 204 -7.96 15.58 3.83
C ASP A 204 -9.07 15.90 2.82
N PHE A 205 -8.76 16.55 1.70
CA PHE A 205 -9.69 16.87 0.62
C PHE A 205 -10.28 15.59 -0.03
N VAL A 206 -9.43 14.63 -0.39
CA VAL A 206 -9.88 13.35 -0.97
C VAL A 206 -10.74 12.57 0.02
N VAL A 207 -10.29 12.44 1.27
CA VAL A 207 -11.04 11.74 2.31
C VAL A 207 -12.39 12.42 2.54
N TYR A 208 -12.44 13.74 2.59
CA TYR A 208 -13.71 14.47 2.70
C TYR A 208 -14.67 14.07 1.58
N GLY A 209 -14.22 14.15 0.32
CA GLY A 209 -15.05 13.89 -0.86
C GLY A 209 -15.61 12.46 -0.93
N PHE A 210 -14.82 11.45 -0.53
CA PHE A 210 -15.27 10.05 -0.49
C PHE A 210 -16.26 9.75 0.64
N ASN A 211 -16.34 10.58 1.69
CA ASN A 211 -17.07 10.25 2.92
C ASN A 211 -18.27 11.18 3.22
N GLN A 212 -18.78 11.94 2.24
CA GLN A 212 -19.97 12.78 2.43
C GLN A 212 -21.32 12.06 2.24
N TRP A 213 -21.31 10.82 1.73
CA TRP A 213 -22.54 10.05 1.43
C TRP A 213 -23.53 10.83 0.56
N LYS A 214 -23.03 11.37 -0.57
CA LYS A 214 -23.82 12.11 -1.56
C LYS A 214 -23.82 11.40 -2.92
N PRO A 215 -24.84 11.64 -3.78
CA PRO A 215 -24.96 10.97 -5.07
C PRO A 215 -23.79 11.26 -6.01
N THR A 216 -23.33 12.51 -6.06
CA THR A 216 -22.25 12.96 -6.96
C THR A 216 -21.11 13.62 -6.21
N ILE A 217 -19.95 13.74 -6.86
CA ILE A 217 -18.79 14.45 -6.31
C ILE A 217 -19.08 15.93 -6.06
N LEU A 218 -19.85 16.59 -6.94
CA LEU A 218 -20.16 18.01 -6.78
C LEU A 218 -21.09 18.22 -5.58
N ASP A 219 -22.04 17.30 -5.35
CA ASP A 219 -22.88 17.33 -4.15
C ASP A 219 -22.07 17.16 -2.88
N SER A 220 -21.08 16.26 -2.88
CA SER A 220 -20.14 16.09 -1.77
C SER A 220 -19.42 17.40 -1.43
N PHE A 221 -19.09 18.23 -2.41
CA PHE A 221 -18.39 19.49 -2.19
C PHE A 221 -19.27 20.75 -2.22
N SER A 222 -20.60 20.60 -2.19
CA SER A 222 -21.56 21.73 -2.20
C SER A 222 -21.39 22.74 -1.05
N LYS A 223 -20.86 22.29 0.10
CA LYS A 223 -20.51 23.18 1.24
C LYS A 223 -19.17 23.88 1.08
N ILE A 224 -18.32 23.39 0.19
CA ILE A 224 -16.96 23.89 -0.05
C ILE A 224 -16.96 24.89 -1.20
N PHE A 225 -17.47 24.47 -2.36
CA PHE A 225 -17.50 25.30 -3.56
C PHE A 225 -18.81 26.07 -3.69
N THR A 226 -18.73 27.27 -4.25
CA THR A 226 -19.92 28.03 -4.68
C THR A 226 -20.51 27.44 -5.97
N ASN A 227 -21.79 27.72 -6.26
CA ASN A 227 -22.43 27.29 -7.51
C ASN A 227 -21.65 27.75 -8.75
N LYS A 228 -21.10 28.99 -8.73
CA LYS A 228 -20.25 29.51 -9.79
C LYS A 228 -18.98 28.68 -9.98
N GLN A 229 -18.28 28.34 -8.88
CA GLN A 229 -17.08 27.50 -8.94
C GLN A 229 -17.39 26.09 -9.45
N MET A 230 -18.47 25.47 -8.97
CA MET A 230 -18.91 24.15 -9.44
C MET A 230 -19.26 24.17 -10.93
N GLY A 231 -19.95 25.20 -11.42
CA GLY A 231 -20.25 25.34 -12.85
C GLY A 231 -19.01 25.54 -13.73
N ILE A 232 -17.98 26.23 -13.24
CA ILE A 232 -16.69 26.35 -13.93
C ILE A 232 -15.94 25.01 -13.94
N MET A 233 -15.84 24.34 -12.79
CA MET A 233 -15.19 23.03 -12.68
C MET A 233 -15.86 21.98 -13.54
N ASN A 234 -17.21 21.92 -13.52
CA ASN A 234 -17.96 20.96 -14.30
C ASN A 234 -17.65 21.08 -15.80
N ARG A 235 -17.63 22.31 -16.34
CA ARG A 235 -17.28 22.55 -17.76
C ARG A 235 -15.81 22.22 -18.07
N LYS A 236 -14.89 22.57 -17.17
CA LYS A 236 -13.44 22.37 -17.38
C LYS A 236 -13.02 20.91 -17.27
N LEU A 237 -13.59 20.18 -16.30
CA LEU A 237 -13.19 18.83 -15.92
C LEU A 237 -14.18 17.75 -16.39
N LYS A 238 -15.29 18.14 -17.00
CA LYS A 238 -16.37 17.27 -17.51
C LYS A 238 -16.94 16.36 -16.42
N LEU A 239 -17.39 16.96 -15.31
CA LEU A 239 -17.88 16.23 -14.13
C LEU A 239 -19.38 15.91 -14.27
N GLU A 240 -19.72 15.00 -15.18
CA GLU A 240 -21.12 14.68 -15.53
C GLU A 240 -21.80 13.74 -14.52
N GLY A 241 -22.08 14.24 -13.32
CA GLY A 241 -22.84 13.48 -12.30
C GLY A 241 -22.08 12.31 -11.67
N GLU A 242 -20.77 12.28 -11.83
CA GLU A 242 -19.90 11.19 -11.40
C GLU A 242 -19.79 11.10 -9.87
N LYS A 243 -19.65 9.87 -9.37
CA LYS A 243 -19.29 9.56 -7.97
C LYS A 243 -17.78 9.78 -7.74
N PRO A 244 -17.35 9.94 -6.48
CA PRO A 244 -15.92 10.03 -6.13
C PRO A 244 -15.03 8.93 -6.75
N SER A 245 -15.54 7.70 -6.84
CA SER A 245 -14.83 6.54 -7.41
C SER A 245 -14.75 6.51 -8.93
N GLU A 246 -15.53 7.34 -9.62
CA GLU A 246 -15.60 7.39 -11.07
C GLU A 246 -14.66 8.47 -11.64
N LEU A 247 -14.22 9.41 -10.80
CA LEU A 247 -13.28 10.45 -11.18
C LEU A 247 -11.87 9.88 -11.41
N SER A 248 -11.26 10.32 -12.50
CA SER A 248 -9.83 10.17 -12.78
C SER A 248 -8.95 11.00 -11.85
N LEU A 249 -7.67 10.65 -11.78
CA LEU A 249 -6.66 11.43 -11.05
C LEU A 249 -6.64 12.90 -11.51
N ASN A 250 -6.69 13.14 -12.81
CA ASN A 250 -6.63 14.50 -13.37
C ASN A 250 -7.84 15.33 -12.95
N GLN A 251 -9.03 14.73 -12.88
CA GLN A 251 -10.22 15.40 -12.34
C GLN A 251 -10.04 15.73 -10.86
N TRP A 252 -9.56 14.80 -10.04
CA TRP A 252 -9.25 15.04 -8.63
C TRP A 252 -8.21 16.16 -8.42
N LEU A 253 -7.11 16.14 -9.18
CA LEU A 253 -6.08 17.18 -9.14
C LEU A 253 -6.63 18.54 -9.58
N GLY A 254 -7.47 18.58 -10.62
CA GLY A 254 -8.10 19.82 -11.09
C GLY A 254 -9.09 20.41 -10.07
N MET A 255 -9.87 19.56 -9.40
CA MET A 255 -10.72 19.98 -8.29
C MET A 255 -9.91 20.52 -7.12
N PHE A 256 -8.81 19.83 -6.78
CA PHE A 256 -7.92 20.26 -5.71
C PHE A 256 -7.21 21.59 -6.04
N ASP A 257 -6.77 21.80 -7.28
CA ASP A 257 -6.20 23.07 -7.73
C ASP A 257 -7.18 24.24 -7.54
N THR A 258 -8.45 24.02 -7.94
CA THR A 258 -9.53 25.00 -7.73
C THR A 258 -9.79 25.24 -6.24
N PHE A 259 -9.75 24.19 -5.43
CA PHE A 259 -9.89 24.28 -3.98
C PHE A 259 -8.79 25.14 -3.36
N ILE A 260 -7.53 24.95 -3.75
CA ILE A 260 -6.42 25.74 -3.21
C ILE A 260 -6.52 27.21 -3.63
N LYS A 261 -6.75 27.48 -4.91
CA LYS A 261 -6.68 28.83 -5.48
C LYS A 261 -7.91 29.70 -5.22
N ASN A 262 -9.10 29.10 -5.18
CA ASN A 262 -10.34 29.87 -5.28
C ASN A 262 -11.25 29.74 -4.04
N VAL A 263 -11.01 28.79 -3.13
CA VAL A 263 -11.86 28.61 -1.94
C VAL A 263 -11.28 29.39 -0.76
N PRO A 264 -12.09 30.21 -0.05
CA PRO A 264 -11.63 30.94 1.13
C PRO A 264 -11.31 29.99 2.29
N ASP A 265 -10.39 30.39 3.16
CA ASP A 265 -9.87 29.54 4.24
C ASP A 265 -10.95 29.04 5.21
N GLU A 266 -12.00 29.84 5.44
CA GLU A 266 -13.15 29.45 6.24
C GLU A 266 -13.84 28.19 5.73
N ARG A 267 -13.97 28.04 4.41
CA ARG A 267 -14.54 26.85 3.80
C ARG A 267 -13.53 25.72 3.69
N LYS A 268 -12.25 26.02 3.48
CA LYS A 268 -11.18 25.02 3.50
C LYS A 268 -11.10 24.29 4.85
N LYS A 269 -11.38 24.98 5.96
CA LYS A 269 -11.45 24.38 7.31
C LYS A 269 -12.39 23.17 7.41
N LEU A 270 -13.42 23.08 6.57
CA LEU A 270 -14.38 21.97 6.59
C LEU A 270 -13.75 20.62 6.20
N VAL A 271 -12.68 20.63 5.40
CA VAL A 271 -11.98 19.38 5.03
C VAL A 271 -10.88 19.03 6.03
N TRP A 272 -10.41 19.96 6.85
CA TRP A 272 -9.24 19.75 7.72
C TRP A 272 -9.45 18.62 8.72
N GLY A 273 -8.46 17.74 8.80
CA GLY A 273 -8.42 16.58 9.67
C GLY A 273 -9.38 15.45 9.26
N SER A 274 -10.00 15.51 8.08
CA SER A 274 -10.85 14.44 7.54
C SER A 274 -10.17 13.07 7.59
N GLU A 275 -8.89 12.98 7.20
CA GLU A 275 -8.15 11.72 7.24
C GLU A 275 -7.95 11.22 8.68
N THR A 276 -7.61 12.12 9.60
CA THR A 276 -7.36 11.78 11.00
C THR A 276 -8.64 11.32 11.70
N LYS A 277 -9.76 11.98 11.40
CA LYS A 277 -11.10 11.62 11.90
C LYS A 277 -11.50 10.23 11.41
N LEU A 278 -11.34 9.95 10.10
CA LEU A 278 -11.65 8.64 9.52
C LEU A 278 -10.82 7.52 10.16
N LYS A 279 -9.49 7.72 10.29
CA LYS A 279 -8.60 6.74 10.96
C LYS A 279 -9.04 6.47 12.40
N SER A 280 -9.44 7.51 13.13
CA SER A 280 -9.91 7.39 14.52
C SER A 280 -11.24 6.60 14.62
N GLN A 281 -12.15 6.81 13.67
CA GLN A 281 -13.41 6.05 13.59
C GLN A 281 -13.15 4.57 13.28
N GLN A 282 -12.31 4.29 12.29
CA GLN A 282 -11.93 2.91 11.92
C GLN A 282 -11.27 2.16 13.08
N ALA A 283 -10.36 2.81 13.81
CA ALA A 283 -9.71 2.22 14.98
C ALA A 283 -10.70 1.89 16.12
N ARG A 284 -11.79 2.66 16.27
CA ARG A 284 -12.86 2.37 17.25
C ARG A 284 -13.69 1.16 16.84
N LEU A 285 -14.02 1.03 15.55
CA LEU A 285 -14.77 -0.11 15.02
C LEU A 285 -14.00 -1.43 15.15
N GLN A 286 -12.68 -1.42 14.89
CA GLN A 286 -11.83 -2.59 15.09
C GLN A 286 -11.78 -3.06 16.55
N LYS A 287 -11.94 -2.15 17.53
CA LYS A 287 -12.02 -2.50 18.96
C LYS A 287 -13.37 -3.10 19.38
N GLN A 288 -14.45 -2.90 18.62
CA GLN A 288 -15.79 -3.40 18.96
C GLN A 288 -16.03 -4.87 18.57
N HIS A 289 -15.16 -5.46 17.75
CA HIS A 289 -15.19 -6.89 17.46
C HIS A 289 -14.28 -7.68 18.42
N ARG A 290 -14.74 -7.95 19.65
CA ARG A 290 -14.49 -9.17 20.47
C ARG A 290 -14.81 -8.95 21.95
N THR A 291 -16.07 -9.13 22.30
CA THR A 291 -16.51 -9.97 23.43
C THR A 291 -17.91 -10.46 23.10
N ARG A 292 -18.00 -11.58 22.37
CA ARG A 292 -19.12 -12.49 22.55
C ARG A 292 -18.56 -13.70 23.30
N LYS A 293 -19.18 -13.96 24.45
CA LYS A 293 -18.95 -15.13 25.31
C LYS A 293 -19.08 -16.42 24.51
#